data_AF-A0A183KDH5-F1
#
_entry.id   AF-A0A183KDH5-F1
#
_cell.length_a   1.000
_cell.length_b   1.000
_cell.length_c   1.000
_cell.angle_alpha   90.00
_cell.angle_beta   90.00
_cell.angle_gamma   90.00
#
_symmetry.space_group_name_H-M   'P 1'
#
loop_
_entity.id
_entity.type
_entity.pdbx_description
1 polymer ?
#
loop_
_entity_poly.entity_id
_entity_poly.type
_entity_poly.pdbx_seq_one_letter_code
_entity_poly.pdbx_strand_id
1 'polypeptide(L)'
;MERKTFANQYQSYSLQGERRDRSSVRSWNIGNYHNHNKKVQVFVIDCLHKILSVRWPYTNSNNLLWERTDQLPAEEEIRKRCWDWIEHTLRKSPNCIRLQAATCNPEVKRKSGRPRSTLRQELERTWKG
;
A
#
# COMPACT_ATOMS: atom_id res chain seq x y z
N MET A 1 60.90 36.92 -17.11
CA MET A 1 60.16 35.69 -17.49
C MET A 1 59.07 35.40 -16.44
N GLU A 2 58.23 36.37 -16.07
CA GLU A 2 57.37 36.21 -14.86
C GLU A 2 56.02 36.96 -14.95
N ARG A 3 55.40 37.04 -16.13
CA ARG A 3 54.05 37.66 -16.28
C ARG A 3 52.92 36.65 -16.51
N LYS A 4 53.19 35.34 -16.39
CA LYS A 4 52.19 34.27 -16.58
C LYS A 4 51.64 33.68 -15.27
N THR A 5 52.14 34.11 -14.11
CA THR A 5 51.76 33.54 -12.80
C THR A 5 50.57 34.23 -12.14
N PHE A 6 50.46 35.57 -12.26
CA PHE A 6 49.40 36.35 -11.58
C PHE A 6 48.00 36.16 -12.18
N ALA A 7 47.89 36.04 -13.51
CA ALA A 7 46.61 35.80 -14.18
C ALA A 7 46.06 34.37 -13.92
N ASN A 8 46.96 33.41 -13.68
CA ASN A 8 46.62 32.00 -13.48
C ASN A 8 46.10 31.73 -12.06
N GLN A 9 46.57 32.55 -11.10
CA GLN A 9 46.05 32.58 -9.74
C GLN A 9 44.57 33.03 -9.71
N TYR A 10 44.21 34.13 -10.36
CA TYR A 10 42.80 34.57 -10.41
C TYR A 10 41.86 33.59 -11.13
N GLN A 11 42.37 32.84 -12.12
CA GLN A 11 41.60 31.78 -12.77
C GLN A 11 41.45 30.53 -11.89
N SER A 12 42.37 30.24 -10.97
CA SER A 12 42.27 29.08 -10.08
C SER A 12 41.33 29.30 -8.89
N TYR A 13 41.22 30.52 -8.36
CA TYR A 13 40.31 30.85 -7.25
C TYR A 13 38.84 30.90 -7.67
N SER A 14 38.57 31.31 -8.91
CA SER A 14 37.21 31.35 -9.47
C SER A 14 36.69 29.97 -9.91
N LEU A 15 37.58 28.97 -10.03
CA LEU A 15 37.24 27.56 -10.31
C LEU A 15 37.06 26.71 -9.04
N GLN A 16 37.35 27.24 -7.85
CA GLN A 16 37.20 26.55 -6.55
C GLN A 16 35.83 26.75 -5.91
N GLY A 17 34.95 27.58 -6.49
CA GLY A 17 33.54 27.67 -6.14
C GLY A 17 32.77 26.44 -6.63
N GLU A 18 32.88 25.34 -5.87
CA GLU A 18 32.00 24.18 -5.82
C GLU A 18 31.14 23.91 -7.06
N ARG A 19 31.61 23.01 -7.92
CA ARG A 19 30.72 22.22 -8.78
C ARG A 19 29.85 21.31 -7.90
N ARG A 20 28.84 21.86 -7.22
CA ARG A 20 27.69 21.04 -6.84
C ARG A 20 27.06 20.60 -8.14
N ASP A 21 27.13 19.29 -8.40
CA ASP A 21 26.46 18.69 -9.55
C ASP A 21 25.04 19.24 -9.62
N ARG A 22 24.62 19.66 -10.82
CA ARG A 22 23.27 20.15 -11.08
C ARG A 22 22.21 19.13 -10.61
N SER A 23 22.57 17.84 -10.55
CA SER A 23 21.77 16.77 -9.94
C SER A 23 21.62 16.93 -8.41
N SER A 24 22.70 17.29 -7.70
CA SER A 24 22.74 17.48 -6.24
C SER A 24 21.94 18.71 -5.81
N VAL A 25 22.07 19.83 -6.53
CA VAL A 25 21.27 21.05 -6.28
C VAL A 25 19.78 20.79 -6.53
N ARG A 26 19.45 20.04 -7.59
CA ARG A 26 18.06 19.65 -7.88
C ARG A 26 17.51 18.71 -6.82
N SER A 27 18.27 17.71 -6.38
CA SER A 27 17.88 16.77 -5.33
C SER A 27 17.60 17.48 -3.99
N TRP A 28 18.45 18.43 -3.60
CA TRP A 28 18.25 19.23 -2.39
C TRP A 28 17.01 20.13 -2.49
N ASN A 29 16.78 20.77 -3.63
CA ASN A 29 15.58 21.57 -3.87
C ASN A 29 14.30 20.72 -3.91
N ILE A 30 14.34 19.51 -4.47
CA ILE A 30 13.24 18.55 -4.45
C ILE A 30 12.94 18.12 -3.01
N GLY A 31 13.97 17.85 -2.20
CA GLY A 31 13.82 17.52 -0.78
C GLY A 31 13.19 18.67 0.02
N ASN A 32 13.61 19.91 -0.23
CA ASN A 32 13.05 21.10 0.42
C ASN A 32 11.61 21.37 -0.02
N TYR A 33 11.30 21.22 -1.31
CA TYR A 33 9.94 21.33 -1.85
C TYR A 33 9.03 20.23 -1.27
N HIS A 34 9.54 19.01 -1.15
CA HIS A 34 8.83 17.89 -0.54
C HIS A 34 8.56 18.13 0.96
N ASN A 35 9.52 18.68 1.69
CA ASN A 35 9.36 19.04 3.10
C ASN A 35 8.35 20.19 3.29
N HIS A 36 8.37 21.20 2.41
CA HIS A 36 7.38 22.28 2.43
C HIS A 36 5.97 21.74 2.14
N ASN A 37 5.82 20.89 1.12
CA ASN A 37 4.53 20.27 0.79
C ASN A 37 4.01 19.36 1.92
N LYS A 38 4.87 18.62 2.62
CA LYS A 38 4.45 17.83 3.80
C LYS A 38 3.87 18.72 4.91
N LYS A 39 4.51 19.85 5.20
CA LYS A 39 4.02 20.80 6.22
C LYS A 39 2.69 21.42 5.81
N VAL A 40 2.56 21.80 4.54
CA VAL A 40 1.30 22.32 3.97
C VAL A 40 0.21 21.25 4.02
N GLN A 41 0.51 20.00 3.68
CA GLN A 41 -0.44 18.89 3.75
C GLN A 41 -0.93 18.64 5.18
N VAL A 42 -0.03 18.60 6.16
CA VAL A 42 -0.41 18.43 7.58
C VAL A 42 -1.29 19.59 8.05
N PHE A 43 -0.97 20.83 7.65
CA PHE A 43 -1.79 22.01 7.96
C PHE A 43 -3.17 21.94 7.32
N VAL A 44 -3.26 21.57 6.04
CA VAL A 44 -4.54 21.40 5.33
C VAL A 44 -5.38 20.30 5.96
N ILE A 45 -4.77 19.16 6.31
CA ILE A 45 -5.45 18.05 6.97
C ILE A 45 -5.96 18.46 8.37
N ASP A 46 -5.16 19.19 9.15
CA ASP A 46 -5.58 19.67 10.48
C ASP A 46 -6.71 20.72 10.40
N CYS A 47 -6.64 21.65 9.44
CA CYS A 47 -7.70 22.61 9.18
C CYS A 47 -8.99 21.92 8.70
N LEU A 48 -8.89 20.97 7.77
CA LEU A 48 -10.03 20.19 7.30
C LEU A 48 -10.64 19.38 8.45
N HIS A 49 -9.82 18.76 9.30
CA HIS A 49 -10.31 18.07 10.49
C HIS A 49 -11.02 19.03 11.44
N LYS A 50 -10.49 20.24 11.72
CA LYS A 50 -11.18 21.21 12.58
C LYS A 50 -12.50 21.72 12.01
N ILE A 51 -12.56 21.95 10.70
CA ILE A 51 -13.79 22.36 9.99
C ILE A 51 -14.81 21.22 9.97
N LEU A 52 -14.37 19.99 9.73
CA LEU A 52 -15.22 18.79 9.68
C LEU A 52 -15.61 18.26 11.08
N SER A 53 -14.85 18.61 12.13
CA SER A 53 -15.09 18.20 13.53
C SER A 53 -16.23 18.95 14.23
N VAL A 54 -16.98 19.82 13.53
CA VAL A 54 -18.15 20.50 14.11
C VAL A 54 -19.34 19.55 14.38
N ARG A 55 -19.34 18.30 13.87
CA ARG A 55 -20.36 17.31 14.24
C ARG A 55 -19.97 15.84 14.02
N TRP A 56 -18.73 15.43 14.23
CA TRP A 56 -18.42 14.00 14.25
C TRP A 56 -17.55 13.65 15.45
N PRO A 57 -17.90 12.61 16.23
CA PRO A 57 -17.02 12.15 17.28
C PRO A 57 -15.74 11.65 16.61
N TYR A 58 -14.62 12.17 17.08
CA TYR A 58 -13.25 11.75 16.74
C TYR A 58 -13.03 10.23 16.85
N THR A 59 -13.98 9.53 17.48
CA THR A 59 -14.00 8.10 17.73
C THR A 59 -15.36 7.52 17.33
N ASN A 60 -15.80 7.67 16.08
CA ASN A 60 -16.85 6.77 15.59
C ASN A 60 -16.23 5.39 15.42
N SER A 61 -16.11 4.69 16.54
CA SER A 61 -15.62 3.32 16.59
C SER A 61 -16.61 2.45 15.83
N ASN A 62 -16.08 1.46 15.10
CA ASN A 62 -16.94 0.52 14.37
C ASN A 62 -18.01 -0.09 15.30
N ASN A 63 -17.69 -0.29 16.59
CA ASN A 63 -18.64 -0.76 17.60
C ASN A 63 -19.87 0.17 17.76
N LEU A 64 -19.68 1.49 17.78
CA LEU A 64 -20.78 2.46 17.88
C LEU A 64 -21.61 2.53 16.60
N LEU A 65 -21.00 2.27 15.43
CA LEU A 65 -21.74 2.13 14.17
C LEU A 65 -22.59 0.85 14.17
N TRP A 66 -22.03 -0.27 14.61
CA TRP A 66 -22.75 -1.55 14.68
C TRP A 66 -23.92 -1.50 15.66
N GLU A 67 -23.72 -0.88 16.84
CA GLU A 67 -24.77 -0.69 17.85
C GLU A 67 -25.92 0.19 17.35
N ARG A 68 -25.66 1.12 16.42
CA ARG A 68 -26.71 1.99 15.83
C ARG A 68 -27.37 1.41 14.59
N THR A 69 -26.72 0.50 13.89
CA THR A 69 -27.23 -0.05 12.63
C THR A 69 -27.88 -1.42 12.80
N ASP A 70 -27.85 -1.99 14.02
CA ASP A 70 -28.29 -3.37 14.32
C ASP A 70 -27.67 -4.42 13.36
N GLN A 71 -26.53 -4.09 12.75
CA GLN A 71 -25.84 -4.94 11.78
C GLN A 71 -24.68 -5.65 12.47
N LEU A 72 -24.58 -6.96 12.23
CA LEU A 72 -23.44 -7.76 12.66
C LEU A 72 -22.22 -7.46 11.79
N PRO A 73 -21.01 -7.47 12.36
CA PRO A 73 -19.78 -7.39 11.58
C PRO A 73 -19.77 -8.44 10.48
N ALA A 74 -19.28 -8.07 9.29
CA ALA A 74 -19.20 -8.96 8.15
C ALA A 74 -18.44 -10.27 8.47
N GLU A 75 -17.44 -10.22 9.35
CA GLU A 75 -16.70 -11.39 9.82
C GLU A 75 -17.59 -12.39 10.57
N GLU A 76 -18.50 -11.89 11.39
CA GLU A 76 -19.46 -12.70 12.14
C GLU A 76 -20.52 -13.30 11.23
N GLU A 77 -21.00 -12.54 10.25
CA GLU A 77 -21.92 -13.03 9.24
C GLU A 77 -21.28 -14.11 8.37
N ILE A 78 -20.03 -13.90 7.92
CA ILE A 78 -19.27 -14.88 7.15
C ILE A 78 -19.03 -16.14 7.99
N ARG A 79 -18.65 -16.00 9.26
CA ARG A 79 -18.45 -17.13 10.18
C ARG A 79 -19.73 -17.93 10.37
N LYS A 80 -20.86 -17.26 10.60
CA LYS A 80 -22.17 -17.91 10.75
C LYS A 80 -22.55 -18.68 9.49
N ARG A 81 -22.45 -18.05 8.31
CA ARG A 81 -22.71 -18.71 7.02
C ARG A 81 -21.79 -19.90 6.76
N CYS A 82 -20.52 -19.81 7.15
CA CYS A 82 -19.58 -20.93 7.06
C CYS A 82 -19.98 -22.09 7.97
N TRP A 83 -20.38 -21.83 9.22
CA TRP A 83 -20.85 -22.88 10.13
C TRP A 83 -22.16 -23.51 9.67
N ASP A 84 -23.12 -22.71 9.20
CA ASP A 84 -24.38 -23.19 8.62
C ASP A 84 -24.11 -24.10 7.40
N TRP A 85 -23.12 -23.75 6.58
CA TRP A 85 -22.71 -24.55 5.42
C TRP A 85 -22.04 -25.87 5.82
N ILE A 86 -21.18 -25.86 6.84
CA ILE A 86 -20.56 -27.07 7.40
C ILE A 86 -21.64 -27.98 7.99
N GLU A 87 -22.55 -27.44 8.79
CA GLU A 87 -23.66 -28.19 9.38
C GLU A 87 -24.55 -28.81 8.29
N HIS A 88 -24.94 -28.03 7.27
CA HIS A 88 -25.70 -28.54 6.14
C HIS A 88 -24.96 -29.67 5.42
N THR A 89 -23.64 -29.55 5.27
CA THR A 89 -22.80 -30.55 4.61
C THR A 89 -22.68 -31.82 5.45
N LEU A 90 -22.56 -31.71 6.77
CA LEU A 90 -22.50 -32.84 7.71
C LEU A 90 -23.85 -33.54 7.90
N ARG A 91 -24.97 -32.83 7.76
CA ARG A 91 -26.33 -33.42 7.77
C ARG A 91 -26.64 -34.25 6.51
N LYS A 92 -25.79 -34.23 5.47
CA LYS A 92 -25.94 -35.11 4.28
C LYS A 92 -25.30 -36.48 4.54
N SER A 93 -25.81 -37.52 3.89
CA SER A 93 -25.26 -38.87 4.05
C SER A 93 -23.79 -38.91 3.59
N PRO A 94 -22.93 -39.72 4.24
CA PRO A 94 -21.49 -39.79 3.95
C PRO A 94 -21.16 -40.20 2.51
N ASN A 95 -22.12 -40.73 1.76
CA ASN A 95 -21.99 -41.11 0.35
C ASN A 95 -22.39 -39.97 -0.62
N CYS A 96 -22.71 -38.78 -0.13
CA CYS A 96 -23.06 -37.65 -0.99
C CYS A 96 -21.82 -37.21 -1.80
N ILE A 97 -21.94 -37.18 -3.14
CA ILE A 97 -20.90 -36.75 -4.08
C ILE A 97 -20.26 -35.40 -3.69
N ARG A 98 -21.03 -34.50 -3.05
CA ARG A 98 -20.53 -33.20 -2.56
C ARG A 98 -19.57 -33.32 -1.37
N LEU A 99 -19.73 -34.29 -0.48
CA LEU A 99 -18.79 -34.55 0.62
C LEU A 99 -17.47 -35.09 0.09
N GLN A 100 -17.52 -36.03 -0.87
CA GLN A 100 -16.32 -36.55 -1.53
C GLN A 100 -15.55 -35.45 -2.26
N ALA A 101 -16.25 -34.53 -2.94
CA ALA A 101 -15.60 -33.37 -3.58
C ALA A 101 -14.97 -32.38 -2.57
N ALA A 102 -15.54 -32.23 -1.37
CA ALA A 102 -15.00 -31.37 -0.31
C ALA A 102 -13.77 -31.99 0.38
N THR A 103 -13.72 -33.32 0.52
CA THR A 103 -12.58 -34.07 1.06
C THR A 103 -11.51 -34.36 0.01
N CYS A 104 -11.82 -34.22 -1.28
CA CYS A 104 -10.86 -34.36 -2.36
C CYS A 104 -9.76 -33.29 -2.22
N ASN A 105 -8.61 -33.70 -1.70
CA ASN A 105 -7.34 -33.06 -2.01
C ASN A 105 -6.99 -33.45 -3.45
N PRO A 106 -7.07 -32.55 -4.45
CA PRO A 106 -6.68 -32.89 -5.81
C PRO A 106 -5.16 -33.00 -5.83
N GLU A 107 -4.62 -34.17 -5.50
CA GLU A 107 -3.25 -34.57 -5.86
C GLU A 107 -3.17 -34.71 -7.38
N VAL A 108 -3.24 -33.57 -8.07
CA VAL A 108 -3.24 -33.50 -9.52
C VAL A 108 -1.89 -32.96 -9.91
N LYS A 109 -1.00 -33.88 -10.30
CA LYS A 109 0.08 -33.53 -11.24
C LYS A 109 -0.58 -32.75 -12.38
N ARG A 110 -0.21 -31.47 -12.50
CA ARG A 110 -0.83 -30.54 -13.44
C ARG A 110 -0.68 -31.09 -14.86
N LYS A 111 -1.74 -30.98 -15.67
CA LYS A 111 -1.68 -31.31 -17.10
C LYS A 111 -0.57 -30.47 -17.75
N SER A 112 0.32 -31.12 -18.52
CA SER A 112 1.35 -30.45 -19.31
C SER A 112 0.66 -29.43 -20.23
N GLY A 113 0.99 -28.15 -20.06
CA GLY A 113 0.37 -27.03 -20.80
C GLY A 113 -0.38 -26.00 -19.95
N ARG A 114 -0.70 -26.27 -18.67
CA ARG A 114 -1.25 -25.23 -17.79
C ARG A 114 -0.13 -24.34 -17.24
N PRO A 115 -0.19 -23.00 -17.43
CA PRO A 115 0.84 -22.10 -16.92
C PRO A 115 1.06 -22.26 -15.41
N ARG A 116 2.33 -22.18 -14.99
CA ARG A 116 2.77 -22.44 -13.60
C ARG A 116 2.31 -21.34 -12.63
N SER A 117 2.09 -20.13 -13.12
CA SER A 117 1.58 -18.98 -12.37
C SER A 117 0.15 -18.64 -12.75
N THR A 118 -0.58 -18.10 -11.78
CA THR A 118 -1.89 -17.48 -12.01
C THR A 118 -1.67 -16.05 -12.51
N LEU A 119 -2.57 -15.54 -13.37
CA LEU A 119 -2.58 -14.14 -13.81
C LEU A 119 -2.43 -13.14 -12.66
N ARG A 120 -3.06 -13.43 -11.51
CA ARG A 120 -2.95 -12.62 -10.28
C ARG A 120 -1.51 -12.53 -9.75
N GLN A 121 -0.75 -13.62 -9.80
CA GLN A 121 0.66 -13.64 -9.36
C GLN A 121 1.58 -12.95 -10.36
N GLU A 122 1.30 -13.05 -11.66
CA GLU A 122 2.04 -12.31 -12.68
C GLU A 122 1.82 -10.81 -12.55
N LEU A 123 0.57 -10.38 -12.39
CA LEU A 123 0.23 -8.99 -12.12
C LEU A 123 0.93 -8.50 -10.83
N GLU A 124 0.83 -9.22 -9.71
CA GLU A 124 1.50 -8.82 -8.47
C GLU A 124 3.03 -8.66 -8.62
N ARG A 125 3.68 -9.43 -9.50
CA ARG A 125 5.10 -9.23 -9.81
C ARG A 125 5.35 -7.99 -10.66
N THR A 126 4.47 -7.69 -11.62
CA THR A 126 4.61 -6.48 -12.46
C THR A 126 4.33 -5.20 -11.68
N TRP A 127 3.47 -5.22 -10.66
CA TRP A 127 3.13 -4.05 -9.84
C TRP A 127 4.12 -3.78 -8.70
N LYS A 128 4.94 -4.77 -8.32
CA LYS A 128 5.93 -4.66 -7.23
C LYS A 128 7.37 -4.44 -7.71
N GLY A 129 7.59 -4.33 -9.03
CA GLY A 129 8.87 -3.93 -9.63
C GLY A 129 8.90 -2.43 -9.90
#